data_AF-A0A3N0YNF3-F1
#
_entry.id   AF-A0A3N0YNF3-F1
#
_cell.length_a   1.000
_cell.length_b   1.000
_cell.length_c   1.000
_cell.angle_alpha   90.00
_cell.angle_beta   90.00
_cell.angle_gamma   90.00
#
_symmetry.space_group_name_H-M   'P 1'
#
loop_
_entity.id
_entity.type
_entity.pdbx_description
1 polymer ?
#
loop_
_entity_poly.entity_id
_entity_poly.type
_entity_poly.pdbx_seq_one_letter_code
_entity_poly.pdbx_strand_id
1 'polypeptide(L)'
;MFSPYQETLIVDMVRENNAIKLSEIQQKIIEDHIDFEGINSVSLSTVDRVLKRNRLRMKQLYRVPFDRNSDRVKEQRFQYVQVGIYPDSRHIQSSDLL
;
A
#
# COMPACT_ATOMS: atom_id res chain seq x y z
N MET A 1 19.01 -15.32 14.03
CA MET A 1 17.90 -15.77 13.15
C MET A 1 16.62 -15.40 13.87
N PHE A 2 15.62 -14.83 13.19
CA PHE A 2 14.40 -14.38 13.83
C PHE A 2 13.57 -15.56 14.35
N SER A 3 12.87 -15.37 15.47
CA SER A 3 11.85 -16.31 15.92
C SER A 3 10.62 -16.28 14.97
N PRO A 4 9.78 -17.31 14.96
CA PRO A 4 8.54 -17.29 14.16
C PRO A 4 7.64 -16.10 14.48
N TYR A 5 7.60 -15.68 15.74
CA TYR A 5 6.87 -14.49 16.19
C TYR A 5 7.45 -13.21 15.56
N GLN A 6 8.77 -13.03 15.65
CA GLN A 6 9.47 -11.89 15.05
C GLN A 6 9.35 -11.86 13.52
N GLU A 7 9.41 -13.02 12.85
CA GLU A 7 9.15 -13.08 11.40
C GLU A 7 7.72 -12.63 11.07
N THR A 8 6.74 -12.97 11.90
CA THR A 8 5.34 -12.53 11.72
C THR A 8 5.20 -11.02 11.84
N LEU A 9 5.85 -10.40 12.82
CA LEU A 9 5.85 -8.94 12.97
C LEU A 9 6.48 -8.24 11.77
N ILE A 10 7.61 -8.75 11.25
CA ILE A 10 8.23 -8.23 10.03
C ILE A 10 7.29 -8.33 8.82
N VAL A 11 6.58 -9.44 8.71
CA VAL A 11 5.55 -9.66 7.67
C VAL A 11 4.41 -8.66 7.79
N ASP A 12 3.93 -8.41 9.01
CA ASP A 12 2.81 -7.51 9.27
C ASP A 12 3.18 -6.05 8.96
N MET A 13 4.41 -5.61 9.27
CA MET A 13 4.92 -4.29 8.86
C MET A 13 4.78 -4.04 7.34
N VAL A 14 5.04 -5.07 6.51
CA VAL A 14 4.94 -4.97 5.05
C VAL A 14 3.48 -5.09 4.58
N ARG A 15 2.63 -5.84 5.29
CA ARG A 15 1.20 -5.93 4.97
C ARG A 15 0.47 -4.64 5.24
N GLU A 16 0.75 -3.99 6.37
CA GLU A 16 0.18 -2.70 6.76
C GLU A 16 0.65 -1.58 5.83
N ASN A 17 1.93 -1.58 5.46
CA ASN A 17 2.50 -0.60 4.57
C ASN A 17 3.43 -1.25 3.54
N ASN A 18 2.86 -1.70 2.43
CA ASN A 18 3.64 -2.33 1.35
C ASN A 18 4.61 -1.36 0.62
N ALA A 19 4.57 -0.06 0.94
CA ALA A 19 5.50 0.96 0.45
C ALA A 19 6.77 1.09 1.31
N ILE A 20 6.80 0.47 2.49
CA ILE A 20 7.91 0.56 3.44
C ILE A 20 9.21 0.05 2.80
N LYS A 21 10.32 0.70 3.12
CA LYS A 21 11.66 0.32 2.64
C LYS A 21 12.32 -0.69 3.58
N LEU A 22 13.22 -1.50 3.05
CA LEU A 22 14.04 -2.42 3.88
C LEU A 22 14.80 -1.71 5.00
N SER A 23 15.31 -0.49 4.74
CA SER A 23 16.00 0.31 5.76
C SER A 23 15.07 0.77 6.88
N GLU A 24 13.81 1.05 6.57
CA GLU A 24 12.81 1.45 7.56
C GLU A 24 12.39 0.25 8.42
N ILE A 25 12.21 -0.93 7.80
CA ILE A 25 11.99 -2.18 8.55
C ILE A 25 13.18 -2.48 9.46
N GLN A 26 14.41 -2.38 8.95
CA GLN A 26 15.63 -2.55 9.73
C GLN A 26 15.67 -1.61 10.93
N GLN A 27 15.36 -0.33 10.73
CA GLN A 27 15.37 0.66 11.79
C GLN A 27 14.32 0.32 12.87
N LYS A 28 13.10 -0.02 12.45
CA LYS A 28 12.03 -0.46 13.38
C LYS A 28 12.45 -1.66 14.22
N ILE A 29 13.11 -2.65 13.62
CA ILE A 29 13.62 -3.83 14.34
C ILE A 29 14.68 -3.44 15.39
N ILE A 30 15.57 -2.52 15.06
CA ILE A 30 16.66 -2.09 15.97
C ILE A 30 16.13 -1.23 17.12
N GLU A 31 15.12 -0.40 16.85
CA GLU A 31 14.50 0.51 17.84
C GLU A 31 13.49 -0.21 18.76
N ASP A 32 12.97 -1.36 18.33
CA ASP A 32 12.01 -2.13 19.10
C ASP A 32 12.71 -3.08 20.09
N HIS A 33 12.85 -2.60 21.32
CA HIS A 33 13.49 -3.33 22.41
C HIS A 33 12.56 -4.30 23.15
N ILE A 34 11.30 -4.45 22.71
CA ILE A 34 10.32 -5.33 23.34
C ILE A 34 10.18 -6.60 22.49
N ASP A 35 9.71 -6.47 21.25
CA ASP A 35 9.43 -7.63 20.41
C ASP A 35 10.70 -8.18 19.71
N PHE A 36 11.72 -7.33 19.54
CA PHE A 36 13.02 -7.68 18.96
C PHE A 36 14.16 -7.64 19.99
N GLU A 37 13.85 -7.94 21.26
CA GLU A 37 14.86 -8.04 22.32
C GLU A 37 16.04 -8.93 21.91
N GLY A 38 17.26 -8.45 22.18
CA GLY A 38 18.51 -9.14 21.85
C GLY A 38 19.01 -8.91 20.42
N ILE A 39 18.27 -8.18 19.57
CA ILE A 39 18.72 -7.82 18.22
C ILE A 39 19.28 -6.39 18.23
N ASN A 40 20.59 -6.29 18.51
CA ASN A 40 21.30 -5.00 18.49
C ASN A 40 21.66 -4.53 17.07
N SER A 41 21.69 -5.45 16.11
CA SER A 41 21.96 -5.15 14.71
C SER A 41 21.38 -6.22 13.80
N VAL A 42 20.96 -5.81 12.61
CA VAL A 42 20.50 -6.72 11.57
C VAL A 42 20.90 -6.18 10.21
N SER A 43 21.29 -7.05 9.27
CA SER A 43 21.57 -6.63 7.90
C SER A 43 20.29 -6.51 7.06
N LEU A 44 20.27 -5.60 6.09
CA LEU A 44 19.20 -5.50 5.10
C LEU A 44 18.95 -6.84 4.37
N SER A 45 20.01 -7.60 4.10
CA SER A 45 19.92 -8.92 3.49
C SER A 45 19.21 -9.96 4.36
N THR A 46 19.28 -9.84 5.68
CA THR A 46 18.57 -10.73 6.61
C THR A 46 17.09 -10.43 6.58
N VAL A 47 16.71 -9.14 6.58
CA VAL A 47 15.32 -8.70 6.41
C VAL A 47 14.77 -9.16 5.05
N ASP A 48 15.51 -8.93 3.96
CA ASP A 48 15.13 -9.36 2.61
C ASP A 48 14.92 -10.89 2.51
N ARG A 49 15.76 -11.69 3.19
CA ARG A 49 15.59 -13.14 3.27
C ARG A 49 14.30 -13.55 3.98
N VAL A 50 13.93 -12.89 5.09
CA VAL A 50 12.67 -13.14 5.80
C VAL A 50 11.48 -12.89 4.87
N LEU A 51 11.49 -11.76 4.16
CA LEU A 51 10.41 -11.41 3.23
C LEU A 51 10.30 -12.43 2.09
N LYS A 52 11.43 -12.84 1.49
CA LYS A 52 11.45 -13.86 0.43
C LYS A 52 10.93 -15.22 0.89
N ARG A 53 11.32 -15.67 2.09
CA ARG A 53 10.82 -16.93 2.68
C ARG A 53 9.30 -16.89 2.89
N ASN A 54 8.78 -15.74 3.28
CA ASN A 54 7.34 -15.50 3.45
C ASN A 54 6.62 -15.10 2.14
N ARG A 55 7.30 -15.20 0.99
CA ARG A 55 6.76 -14.91 -0.36
C ARG A 55 6.19 -13.48 -0.48
N LEU A 56 6.71 -12.54 0.30
CA LEU A 56 6.35 -11.14 0.25
C LEU A 56 7.28 -10.36 -0.66
N ARG A 57 6.69 -9.40 -1.39
CA ARG A 57 7.41 -8.45 -2.22
C ARG A 57 6.88 -7.05 -1.94
N MET A 58 7.78 -6.14 -1.57
CA MET A 58 7.45 -4.72 -1.40
C MET A 58 7.03 -4.11 -2.74
N LYS A 59 6.02 -3.24 -2.72
CA LYS A 59 5.57 -2.53 -3.93
C LYS A 59 6.55 -1.42 -4.27
N GLN A 60 6.99 -1.39 -5.53
CA GLN A 60 7.68 -0.22 -6.04
C GLN A 60 6.67 0.91 -6.25
N LEU A 61 6.82 2.01 -5.50
CA LEU A 61 6.02 3.21 -5.72
C LEU A 61 6.56 3.96 -6.92
N TYR A 62 5.74 4.08 -7.96
CA TYR A 62 5.99 5.03 -9.03
C TYR A 62 5.41 6.40 -8.63
N ARG A 63 6.17 7.47 -8.85
CA ARG A 63 5.69 8.84 -8.71
C ARG A 63 5.13 9.28 -10.05
N VAL A 64 3.87 9.71 -10.07
CA VAL A 64 3.27 10.32 -11.25
C VAL A 64 3.63 11.81 -11.23
N PRO A 65 4.12 12.41 -12.33
CA PRO A 65 4.58 13.81 -12.36
C PRO A 65 3.49 14.86 -12.07
N PHE A 66 2.24 14.46 -11.90
CA PHE A 66 1.11 15.34 -11.62
C PHE A 66 0.12 14.65 -10.70
N ASP A 67 -0.70 15.44 -10.02
CA ASP A 67 -1.55 14.99 -8.91
C ASP A 67 -2.81 14.25 -9.38
N ARG A 68 -2.60 13.12 -10.08
CA ARG A 68 -3.66 12.22 -10.58
C ARG A 68 -4.53 11.64 -9.48
N ASN A 69 -4.04 11.59 -8.26
CA ASN A 69 -4.72 10.97 -7.12
C ASN A 69 -5.41 11.98 -6.19
N SER A 70 -5.32 13.27 -6.47
CA SER A 70 -6.16 14.26 -5.79
C SER A 70 -7.64 13.92 -6.00
N ASP A 71 -8.45 14.13 -4.96
CA ASP A 71 -9.87 13.76 -4.99
C ASP A 71 -10.61 14.49 -6.11
N ARG A 72 -10.24 15.75 -6.38
CA ARG A 72 -10.77 16.52 -7.51
C ARG A 72 -10.50 15.87 -8.86
N VAL A 73 -9.27 15.38 -9.11
CA VAL A 73 -8.92 14.76 -10.40
C VAL A 73 -9.55 13.37 -10.52
N LYS A 74 -9.69 12.64 -9.42
CA LYS A 74 -10.44 11.37 -9.39
C LYS A 74 -11.91 11.58 -9.71
N GLU A 75 -12.56 12.58 -9.10
CA GLU A 75 -13.96 12.92 -9.34
C GLU A 75 -14.18 13.33 -10.80
N GLN A 76 -13.35 14.24 -11.34
CA GLN A 76 -13.42 14.65 -12.74
C GLN A 76 -13.29 13.46 -13.70
N ARG A 77 -12.39 12.51 -13.40
CA ARG A 77 -12.23 11.29 -14.22
C ARG A 77 -13.41 10.35 -14.07
N PHE A 78 -13.93 10.16 -12.86
CA PHE A 78 -15.11 9.35 -12.61
C PHE A 78 -16.29 9.88 -13.45
N GLN A 79 -16.57 11.18 -13.39
CA GLN A 79 -17.62 11.83 -14.18
C GLN A 79 -17.40 11.65 -15.69
N TYR A 80 -16.18 11.89 -16.19
CA TYR A 80 -15.86 11.69 -17.61
C TYR A 80 -16.10 10.25 -18.08
N VAL A 81 -15.68 9.26 -17.29
CA VAL A 81 -15.88 7.84 -17.61
C VAL A 81 -17.36 7.46 -17.51
N GLN A 82 -18.09 7.97 -16.52
CA GLN A 82 -19.53 7.74 -16.36
C GLN A 82 -20.32 8.26 -17.56
N VAL A 83 -20.01 9.49 -18.02
CA VAL A 83 -20.65 10.13 -19.17
C VAL A 83 -20.26 9.45 -20.49
N GLY A 84 -19.02 8.95 -20.59
CA GLY A 84 -18.53 8.27 -21.79
C GLY A 84 -19.00 6.81 -21.94
N ILE A 85 -19.27 6.10 -20.83
CA ILE A 85 -19.72 4.70 -20.83
C ILE A 85 -21.25 4.59 -20.83
N TYR A 86 -21.97 5.54 -20.23
CA TYR A 86 -23.44 5.61 -20.26
C TYR A 86 -23.88 6.88 -21.00
N PRO A 87 -23.90 6.87 -22.34
CA PRO A 87 -24.29 8.05 -23.11
C PRO A 87 -25.78 8.40 -22.98
N ASP A 88 -26.61 7.55 -22.35
CA ASP A 88 -28.04 7.79 -22.21
C ASP A 88 -28.56 7.49 -20.80
N SER A 89 -28.51 8.51 -19.95
CA SER A 89 -29.36 8.62 -18.76
C SER A 89 -29.71 10.09 -18.55
N ARG A 90 -30.07 10.78 -19.64
CA ARG A 90 -30.73 12.07 -19.52
C ARG A 90 -32.13 11.80 -18.99
N HIS A 91 -32.35 12.21 -17.75
CA HIS A 91 -33.63 12.63 -17.17
C HIS A 91 -34.85 12.35 -18.04
N ILE A 92 -35.57 11.26 -17.73
CA ILE A 92 -37.02 11.26 -17.95
C ILE A 92 -37.54 12.34 -16.99
N GLN A 93 -37.86 13.52 -17.52
CA GLN A 93 -38.61 14.52 -16.78
C GLN A 93 -40.01 13.94 -16.55
N SER A 94 -40.53 14.03 -15.33
CA SER A 94 -41.88 13.59 -14.96
C SER A 94 -43.01 14.41 -15.61
N SER A 95 -42.73 15.07 -16.75
CA SER A 95 -43.68 15.87 -17.54
C SER A 95 -44.27 15.13 -18.74
N ASP A 96 -43.81 13.91 -19.04
CA ASP A 96 -44.21 13.17 -20.26
C ASP A 96 -45.30 12.11 -20.01
N LEU A 97 -45.99 12.17 -18.87
CA LEU A 97 -47.21 11.39 -18.61
C LEU A 97 -48.41 12.34 -18.52
N LEU A 98 -48.96 12.67 -19.70
CA LEU A 98 -50.37 13.03 -19.87
C LEU A 98 -51.19 11.76 -20.09
#